data_AF-A0A293LW80-F1
#
_entry.id   AF-A0A293LW80-F1
#
_cell.length_a   1.000
_cell.length_b   1.000
_cell.length_c   1.000
_cell.angle_alpha   90.00
_cell.angle_beta   90.00
_cell.angle_gamma   90.00
#
_symmetry.space_group_name_H-M   'P 1'
#
loop_
_entity.id
_entity.type
_entity.pdbx_description
1 polymer ?
#
loop_
_entity_poly.entity_id
_entity_poly.type
_entity_poly.pdbx_seq_one_letter_code
_entity_poly.pdbx_strand_id
1 'polypeptide(L)'
;MAEKPPETHFNMEEETSSQWEGIRREMHDAIDIRDHTKVEICCQTVPQLRLWLNPSTEESAMLRAVVKKRECFVGLNDIQKAEFQRLRMLVITKFPKSHIHYLKSRSSWQNQRNDFDREVDAMLEELKVAATSVHLKVQFDFEKKDVQYMAGCKSTKYLGLTDPGREIVYIAAKTTSEEASREVIGTLAHELCHVALYLVYRNGG
;
A
#
# COMPACT_ATOMS: atom_id res chain seq x y z
N MET A 1 -27.16 -7.90 18.99
CA MET A 1 -25.84 -8.54 19.15
C MET A 1 -25.09 -8.31 17.85
N ALA A 2 -24.08 -7.44 17.86
CA ALA A 2 -23.24 -7.24 16.68
C ALA A 2 -22.21 -8.37 16.65
N GLU A 3 -22.23 -9.19 15.61
CA GLU A 3 -21.18 -10.18 15.36
C GLU A 3 -19.85 -9.45 15.24
N LYS A 4 -18.90 -9.84 16.08
CA LYS A 4 -17.51 -9.40 16.01
C LYS A 4 -16.96 -9.86 14.65
N PRO A 5 -16.38 -8.99 13.81
CA PRO A 5 -15.77 -9.44 12.57
C PRO A 5 -14.67 -10.46 12.91
N PRO A 6 -14.53 -11.55 12.14
CA PRO A 6 -13.52 -12.56 12.43
C PRO A 6 -12.14 -11.90 12.35
N GLU A 7 -11.38 -12.02 13.44
CA GLU A 7 -9.99 -11.60 13.50
C GLU A 7 -9.21 -12.41 12.45
N THR A 8 -8.84 -11.75 11.35
CA THR A 8 -8.07 -12.34 10.26
C THR A 8 -6.59 -12.43 10.64
N HIS A 9 -6.30 -13.21 11.68
CA HIS A 9 -4.92 -13.62 11.97
C HIS A 9 -4.37 -14.41 10.78
N PHE A 10 -3.16 -14.09 10.33
CA PHE A 10 -2.43 -14.91 9.37
C PHE A 10 -2.25 -16.31 9.95
N ASN A 11 -2.98 -17.29 9.42
CA ASN A 11 -2.92 -18.67 9.91
C ASN A 11 -1.68 -19.39 9.33
N MET A 12 -0.53 -19.19 9.96
CA MET A 12 0.74 -19.81 9.57
C MET A 12 0.71 -21.34 9.63
N GLU A 13 -0.19 -21.93 10.43
CA GLU A 13 -0.38 -23.39 10.49
C GLU A 13 -0.95 -23.92 9.16
N GLU A 14 -1.87 -23.18 8.53
CA GLU A 14 -2.40 -23.56 7.22
C GLU A 14 -1.36 -23.41 6.10
N GLU A 15 -0.54 -22.36 6.15
CA GLU A 15 0.51 -22.09 5.16
C GLU A 15 1.61 -23.16 5.13
N THR A 16 1.81 -23.86 6.24
CA THR A 16 2.82 -24.91 6.40
C THR A 16 2.22 -26.32 6.41
N SER A 17 0.88 -26.44 6.41
CA SER A 17 0.17 -27.72 6.47
C SER A 17 0.56 -28.67 5.33
N SER A 18 0.73 -29.95 5.69
CA SER A 18 0.99 -31.04 4.75
C SER A 18 -0.21 -31.30 3.83
N GLN A 19 -1.43 -30.93 4.25
CA GLN A 19 -2.65 -31.07 3.45
C GLN A 19 -2.55 -30.33 2.11
N TRP A 20 -1.92 -29.15 2.11
CA TRP A 20 -1.83 -28.29 0.93
C TRP A 20 -0.49 -28.37 0.22
N GLU A 21 0.40 -29.27 0.63
CA GLU A 21 1.78 -29.36 0.16
C GLU A 21 1.87 -29.52 -1.37
N GLY A 22 1.03 -30.37 -1.94
CA GLY A 22 0.96 -30.60 -3.39
C GLY A 22 0.55 -29.36 -4.16
N ILE A 23 -0.51 -28.68 -3.71
CA ILE A 23 -1.04 -27.48 -4.37
C ILE A 23 -0.05 -26.31 -4.22
N ARG A 24 0.61 -26.18 -3.06
CA ARG A 24 1.67 -25.19 -2.86
C ARG A 24 2.83 -25.43 -3.82
N ARG A 25 3.29 -26.68 -4.02
CA ARG A 25 4.30 -26.98 -5.06
C ARG A 25 3.83 -26.60 -6.46
N GLU A 26 2.63 -27.00 -6.84
CA GLU A 26 2.10 -26.72 -8.18
C GLU A 26 1.96 -25.22 -8.45
N MET A 27 1.57 -24.43 -7.44
CA MET A 27 1.54 -22.96 -7.54
C MET A 27 2.93 -22.39 -7.88
N HIS A 28 3.98 -22.85 -7.20
CA HIS A 28 5.36 -22.40 -7.46
C HIS A 28 5.84 -22.79 -8.85
N ASP A 29 5.58 -24.03 -9.27
CA ASP A 29 5.94 -24.52 -10.60
C ASP A 29 5.20 -23.73 -11.70
N ALA A 30 3.91 -23.49 -11.52
CA ALA A 30 3.07 -22.72 -12.44
C ALA A 30 3.58 -21.28 -12.63
N ILE A 31 4.01 -20.62 -11.54
CA ILE A 31 4.63 -19.28 -11.60
C ILE A 31 5.93 -19.30 -12.40
N ASP A 32 6.74 -20.33 -12.24
CA ASP A 32 8.03 -20.44 -12.92
C ASP A 32 7.85 -20.58 -14.43
N ILE A 33 6.89 -21.41 -14.88
CA ILE A 33 6.58 -21.65 -16.29
C ILE A 33 5.55 -20.67 -16.91
N ARG A 34 4.99 -19.74 -16.11
CA ARG A 34 3.95 -18.77 -16.53
C ARG A 34 2.61 -19.39 -16.92
N ASP A 35 2.21 -20.46 -16.25
CA ASP A 35 0.91 -21.09 -16.47
C ASP A 35 -0.18 -20.38 -15.65
N HIS A 36 -0.82 -19.39 -16.27
CA HIS A 36 -1.87 -18.57 -15.65
C HIS A 36 -3.08 -19.41 -15.23
N THR A 37 -3.46 -20.41 -16.04
CA THR A 37 -4.61 -21.27 -15.78
C THR A 37 -4.38 -22.10 -14.52
N LYS A 38 -3.17 -22.66 -14.36
CA LYS A 38 -2.82 -23.42 -13.15
C LYS A 38 -2.74 -22.55 -11.90
N VAL A 39 -2.22 -21.33 -12.02
CA VAL A 39 -2.22 -20.37 -10.90
C VAL A 39 -3.65 -20.07 -10.45
N GLU A 40 -4.56 -19.83 -11.39
CA GLU A 40 -5.98 -19.60 -11.08
C GLU A 40 -6.62 -20.80 -10.39
N ILE A 41 -6.40 -22.02 -10.90
CA ILE A 41 -6.90 -23.27 -10.29
C ILE A 41 -6.39 -23.40 -8.85
N CYS A 42 -5.10 -23.13 -8.60
CA CYS A 42 -4.53 -23.20 -7.25
C CYS A 42 -5.17 -22.16 -6.31
N CYS A 43 -5.40 -20.93 -6.79
CA CYS A 43 -6.08 -19.88 -6.03
C CYS A 43 -7.52 -20.25 -5.68
N GLN A 44 -8.25 -20.88 -6.60
CA GLN A 44 -9.63 -21.32 -6.38
C GLN A 44 -9.71 -22.55 -5.46
N THR A 45 -8.72 -23.44 -5.51
CA THR A 45 -8.72 -24.68 -4.72
C THR A 45 -8.44 -24.42 -3.24
N VAL A 46 -7.57 -23.46 -2.93
CA VAL A 46 -7.17 -23.15 -1.54
C VAL A 46 -7.18 -21.63 -1.31
N PRO A 47 -8.35 -20.98 -1.35
CA PRO A 47 -8.48 -19.51 -1.31
C PRO A 47 -8.10 -18.90 0.04
N GLN A 48 -7.99 -19.71 1.10
CA GLN A 48 -7.61 -19.27 2.43
C GLN A 48 -6.09 -19.05 2.58
N LEU A 49 -5.26 -19.70 1.75
CA LEU A 49 -3.83 -19.43 1.73
C LEU A 49 -3.55 -18.06 1.12
N ARG A 50 -2.66 -17.31 1.76
CA ARG A 50 -2.26 -15.95 1.38
C ARG A 50 -0.84 -15.92 0.80
N LEU A 51 0.04 -16.80 1.26
CA LEU A 51 1.46 -16.78 0.88
C LEU A 51 1.85 -17.97 0.00
N TRP A 52 1.17 -19.10 0.14
CA TRP A 52 1.48 -20.40 -0.48
C TRP A 52 2.98 -20.70 -0.32
N LEU A 53 3.41 -20.85 0.94
CA LEU A 53 4.82 -21.09 1.24
C LEU A 53 5.31 -22.36 0.55
N ASN A 54 6.51 -22.32 -0.02
CA ASN A 54 7.09 -23.50 -0.64
C ASN A 54 7.35 -24.57 0.44
N PRO A 55 6.92 -25.83 0.25
CA PRO A 55 7.14 -26.87 1.26
C PRO A 55 8.60 -27.15 1.63
N SER A 56 9.55 -26.86 0.73
CA SER A 56 10.97 -27.14 0.93
C SER A 56 11.78 -25.91 1.29
N THR A 57 11.42 -24.74 0.77
CA THR A 57 12.20 -23.50 0.96
C THR A 57 11.50 -22.46 1.82
N GLU A 58 10.24 -22.68 2.18
CA GLU A 58 9.36 -21.72 2.86
C GLU A 58 9.20 -20.38 2.12
N GLU A 59 9.64 -20.30 0.86
CA GLU A 59 9.51 -19.08 0.05
C GLU A 59 8.04 -18.85 -0.30
N SER A 60 7.56 -17.61 -0.17
CA SER A 60 6.22 -17.23 -0.63
C SER A 60 6.12 -17.26 -2.17
N ALA A 61 5.10 -17.94 -2.69
CA ALA A 61 4.77 -17.94 -4.12
C ALA A 61 4.52 -16.52 -4.64
N MET A 62 3.82 -15.69 -3.86
CA MET A 62 3.57 -14.29 -4.19
C MET A 62 4.86 -13.49 -4.33
N LEU A 63 5.78 -13.63 -3.36
CA LEU A 63 7.08 -12.95 -3.41
C LEU A 63 7.89 -13.41 -4.63
N ARG A 64 7.90 -14.71 -4.89
CA ARG A 64 8.60 -15.30 -6.04
C ARG A 64 8.09 -14.74 -7.37
N ALA A 65 6.77 -14.65 -7.55
CA ALA A 65 6.16 -14.07 -8.74
C ALA A 65 6.54 -12.59 -8.93
N VAL A 66 6.51 -11.80 -7.85
CA VAL A 66 6.94 -10.39 -7.87
C VAL A 66 8.40 -10.27 -8.31
N VAL A 67 9.31 -11.03 -7.68
CA VAL A 67 10.75 -11.01 -7.98
C VAL A 67 11.01 -11.40 -9.43
N LYS A 68 10.28 -12.40 -9.95
CA LYS A 68 10.38 -12.85 -11.34
C LYS A 68 9.61 -11.98 -12.35
N LYS A 69 9.01 -10.86 -11.90
CA LYS A 69 8.18 -9.94 -12.70
C LYS A 69 7.10 -10.67 -13.49
N ARG A 70 6.38 -11.57 -12.82
CA ARG A 70 5.36 -12.43 -13.40
C ARG A 70 3.97 -11.85 -13.11
N GLU A 71 3.20 -11.56 -14.15
CA GLU A 71 1.80 -11.13 -14.05
C GLU A 71 0.86 -12.36 -14.06
N CYS A 72 1.16 -13.37 -13.23
CA CYS A 72 0.49 -14.68 -13.31
C CYS A 72 -0.81 -14.78 -12.51
N PHE A 73 -1.12 -13.77 -11.70
CA PHE A 73 -2.21 -13.81 -10.74
C PHE A 73 -3.50 -13.17 -11.30
N VAL A 74 -4.19 -13.92 -12.13
CA VAL A 74 -5.59 -13.65 -12.54
C VAL A 74 -6.46 -14.57 -11.66
N GLY A 75 -7.22 -14.01 -10.71
CA GLY A 75 -8.07 -14.82 -9.81
C GLY A 75 -7.82 -14.65 -8.30
N LEU A 76 -6.92 -13.76 -7.88
CA LEU A 76 -6.74 -13.45 -6.46
C LEU A 76 -8.01 -12.82 -5.84
N ASN A 77 -8.33 -13.21 -4.61
CA ASN A 77 -9.30 -12.49 -3.78
C ASN A 77 -8.73 -11.14 -3.30
N ASP A 78 -9.56 -10.29 -2.72
CA ASP A 78 -9.17 -8.91 -2.39
C ASP A 78 -8.04 -8.83 -1.35
N ILE A 79 -8.00 -9.78 -0.40
CA ILE A 79 -6.95 -9.87 0.62
C ILE A 79 -5.62 -10.26 -0.05
N GLN A 80 -5.66 -11.28 -0.91
CA GLN A 80 -4.49 -11.74 -1.65
C GLN A 80 -3.99 -10.66 -2.62
N LYS A 81 -4.88 -9.92 -3.29
CA LYS A 81 -4.49 -8.77 -4.13
C LYS A 81 -3.75 -7.72 -3.31
N ALA A 82 -4.26 -7.37 -2.13
CA ALA A 82 -3.62 -6.40 -1.25
C ALA A 82 -2.22 -6.87 -0.83
N GLU A 83 -2.07 -8.16 -0.46
CA GLU A 83 -0.78 -8.74 -0.07
C GLU A 83 0.21 -8.82 -1.24
N PHE A 84 -0.24 -9.24 -2.42
CA PHE A 84 0.60 -9.28 -3.63
C PHE A 84 1.10 -7.89 -3.99
N GLN A 85 0.25 -6.86 -3.86
CA GLN A 85 0.66 -5.48 -4.10
C GLN A 85 1.62 -4.96 -3.01
N ARG A 86 1.41 -5.32 -1.75
CA ARG A 86 2.34 -5.03 -0.65
C ARG A 86 3.71 -5.63 -0.93
N LEU A 87 3.79 -6.89 -1.34
CA LEU A 87 5.03 -7.58 -1.70
C LEU A 87 5.69 -6.97 -2.94
N ARG A 88 4.88 -6.59 -3.94
CA ARG A 88 5.34 -5.87 -5.13
C ARG A 88 5.98 -4.54 -4.75
N MET A 89 5.32 -3.78 -3.89
CA MET A 89 5.88 -2.56 -3.32
C MET A 89 7.15 -2.86 -2.52
N LEU A 90 7.16 -3.84 -1.62
CA LEU A 90 8.35 -4.19 -0.84
C LEU A 90 9.56 -4.53 -1.72
N VAL A 91 9.38 -5.33 -2.76
CA VAL A 91 10.45 -5.68 -3.71
C VAL A 91 10.87 -4.48 -4.56
N ILE A 92 9.92 -3.63 -5.00
CA ILE A 92 10.24 -2.36 -5.66
C ILE A 92 11.01 -1.45 -4.68
N THR A 93 10.68 -1.45 -3.38
CA THR A 93 11.33 -0.68 -2.30
C THR A 93 12.66 -1.22 -1.80
N LYS A 94 13.07 -2.41 -2.25
CA LYS A 94 14.47 -2.85 -2.13
C LYS A 94 15.41 -2.00 -3.00
N PHE A 95 14.89 -1.23 -3.95
CA PHE A 95 15.64 -0.13 -4.56
C PHE A 95 15.61 1.08 -3.62
N PRO A 96 16.78 1.61 -3.20
CA PRO A 96 16.84 2.82 -2.39
C PRO A 96 15.95 3.92 -3.01
N LYS A 97 15.12 4.57 -2.20
CA LYS A 97 14.21 5.67 -2.59
C LYS A 97 12.99 5.34 -3.46
N SER A 98 12.70 4.09 -3.81
CA SER A 98 11.54 3.85 -4.69
C SER A 98 10.17 4.02 -4.00
N HIS A 99 10.09 3.93 -2.67
CA HIS A 99 8.89 4.33 -1.91
C HIS A 99 8.66 5.84 -2.00
N ILE A 100 9.75 6.63 -1.98
CA ILE A 100 9.71 8.07 -2.24
C ILE A 100 9.19 8.31 -3.65
N HIS A 101 9.80 7.68 -4.67
CA HIS A 101 9.32 7.80 -6.06
C HIS A 101 7.86 7.40 -6.23
N TYR A 102 7.41 6.35 -5.54
CA TYR A 102 6.02 5.92 -5.56
C TYR A 102 5.10 6.98 -4.94
N LEU A 103 5.38 7.44 -3.71
CA LEU A 103 4.59 8.46 -3.03
C LEU A 103 4.57 9.78 -3.83
N LYS A 104 5.70 10.16 -4.46
CA LYS A 104 5.76 11.29 -5.40
C LYS A 104 4.89 11.06 -6.63
N SER A 105 4.89 9.87 -7.23
CA SER A 105 4.01 9.54 -8.37
C SER A 105 2.52 9.57 -8.02
N ARG A 106 2.20 9.38 -6.74
CA ARG A 106 0.84 9.52 -6.18
C ARG A 106 0.52 10.94 -5.74
N SER A 107 1.51 11.83 -5.76
CA SER A 107 1.37 13.23 -5.39
C SER A 107 1.08 14.07 -6.61
N SER A 108 -0.05 14.76 -6.62
CA SER A 108 -0.40 15.75 -7.64
C SER A 108 -0.30 17.16 -7.08
N TRP A 109 0.22 18.07 -7.89
CA TRP A 109 0.56 19.43 -7.50
C TRP A 109 -0.29 20.41 -8.30
N GLN A 110 -1.07 21.24 -7.64
CA GLN A 110 -1.68 22.39 -8.27
C GLN A 110 -0.75 23.60 -8.07
N ASN A 111 -0.14 24.08 -9.17
CA ASN A 111 0.85 25.17 -9.19
C ASN A 111 2.19 24.81 -8.49
N GLN A 112 2.98 23.97 -9.15
CA GLN A 112 4.24 23.38 -8.66
C GLN A 112 5.25 24.42 -8.15
N ARG A 113 5.92 24.10 -7.04
CA ARG A 113 7.02 24.88 -6.43
C ARG A 113 8.28 24.00 -6.35
N ASN A 114 9.37 24.43 -6.97
CA ASN A 114 10.58 23.60 -7.17
C ASN A 114 11.41 23.34 -5.88
N ASP A 115 11.21 24.16 -4.84
CA ASP A 115 11.94 24.10 -3.56
C ASP A 115 11.34 23.11 -2.55
N PHE A 116 10.08 22.72 -2.74
CA PHE A 116 9.34 21.85 -1.82
C PHE A 116 9.73 20.37 -1.92
N ASP A 117 10.36 19.97 -3.03
CA ASP A 117 10.67 18.57 -3.34
C ASP A 117 11.69 17.94 -2.36
N ARG A 118 12.69 18.71 -1.92
CA ARG A 118 13.82 18.17 -1.12
C ARG A 118 13.41 17.81 0.30
N GLU A 119 12.56 18.62 0.91
CA GLU A 119 12.11 18.40 2.29
C GLU A 119 11.04 17.32 2.37
N VAL A 120 10.19 17.22 1.35
CA VAL A 120 9.25 16.10 1.19
C VAL A 120 9.98 14.79 1.03
N ASP A 121 11.04 14.73 0.21
CA ASP A 121 11.83 13.51 0.01
C ASP A 121 12.37 12.95 1.34
N ALA A 122 12.89 13.82 2.21
CA ALA A 122 13.41 13.43 3.53
C ALA A 122 12.31 12.88 4.45
N MET A 123 11.12 13.48 4.43
CA MET A 123 9.99 13.01 5.25
C MET A 123 9.44 11.66 4.73
N LEU A 124 9.34 11.48 3.41
CA LEU A 124 8.82 10.26 2.81
C LEU A 124 9.70 9.03 3.08
N GLU A 125 10.98 9.21 3.44
CA GLU A 125 11.86 8.11 3.87
C GLU A 125 11.34 7.38 5.11
N GLU A 126 10.66 8.09 6.01
CA GLU A 126 10.17 7.56 7.29
C GLU A 126 8.80 6.85 7.17
N LEU A 127 8.04 7.14 6.11
CA LEU A 127 6.63 6.68 5.97
C LEU A 127 6.46 5.60 4.89
N LYS A 128 7.33 4.59 4.93
CA LYS A 128 7.31 3.44 4.00
C LYS A 128 5.99 2.68 4.01
N VAL A 129 5.28 2.66 5.14
CA VAL A 129 3.98 1.96 5.28
C VAL A 129 2.91 2.60 4.40
N ALA A 130 2.86 3.94 4.31
CA ALA A 130 1.88 4.62 3.45
C ALA A 130 2.08 4.29 1.96
N ALA A 131 3.33 4.02 1.56
CA ALA A 131 3.66 3.57 0.20
C ALA A 131 3.09 2.19 -0.14
N THR A 132 2.55 1.43 0.83
CA THR A 132 1.90 0.15 0.55
C THR A 132 0.47 0.29 0.04
N SER A 133 -0.17 1.46 0.21
CA SER A 133 -1.49 1.72 -0.38
C SER A 133 -1.38 1.92 -1.90
N VAL A 134 -2.12 1.08 -2.63
CA VAL A 134 -2.16 1.12 -4.11
C VAL A 134 -3.00 2.28 -4.62
N HIS A 135 -4.00 2.69 -3.86
CA HIS A 135 -4.96 3.73 -4.25
C HIS A 135 -4.65 5.09 -3.65
N LEU A 136 -3.60 5.19 -2.82
CA LEU A 136 -3.18 6.46 -2.22
C LEU A 136 -3.02 7.53 -3.30
N LYS A 137 -3.68 8.67 -3.06
CA LYS A 137 -3.43 9.92 -3.78
C LYS A 137 -3.14 11.01 -2.77
N VAL A 138 -2.09 11.78 -3.00
CA VAL A 138 -1.78 12.97 -2.21
C VAL A 138 -1.99 14.18 -3.10
N GLN A 139 -2.79 15.14 -2.67
CA GLN A 139 -3.09 16.34 -3.44
C GLN A 139 -2.60 17.57 -2.69
N PHE A 140 -1.72 18.33 -3.33
CA PHE A 140 -1.23 19.60 -2.81
C PHE A 140 -1.87 20.77 -3.56
N ASP A 141 -2.35 21.76 -2.81
CA ASP A 141 -2.78 23.05 -3.34
C ASP A 141 -1.95 24.18 -2.73
N PHE A 142 -1.05 24.76 -3.51
CA PHE A 142 -0.13 25.81 -3.07
C PHE A 142 -0.76 27.21 -3.02
N GLU A 143 -2.02 27.37 -3.44
CA GLU A 143 -2.70 28.66 -3.43
C GLU A 143 -3.68 28.83 -2.26
N LYS A 144 -4.10 27.71 -1.66
CA LYS A 144 -5.11 27.68 -0.58
C LYS A 144 -4.48 27.51 0.80
N LYS A 145 -5.12 28.16 1.78
CA LYS A 145 -4.73 28.10 3.20
C LYS A 145 -5.44 26.98 3.96
N ASP A 146 -6.43 26.33 3.34
CA ASP A 146 -7.18 25.22 3.92
C ASP A 146 -7.70 24.28 2.82
N VAL A 147 -8.03 23.05 3.22
CA VAL A 147 -8.44 21.95 2.33
C VAL A 147 -9.93 21.96 1.98
N GLN A 148 -10.72 22.95 2.42
CA GLN A 148 -12.18 22.97 2.24
C GLN A 148 -12.58 22.87 0.76
N TYR A 149 -11.85 23.60 -0.09
CA TYR A 149 -12.08 23.63 -1.54
C TYR A 149 -11.68 22.33 -2.23
N MET A 150 -10.75 21.58 -1.65
CA MET A 150 -10.25 20.31 -2.20
C MET A 150 -11.17 19.15 -1.83
N ALA A 151 -11.64 19.13 -0.58
CA ALA A 151 -12.45 18.04 -0.04
C ALA A 151 -13.97 18.28 -0.15
N GLY A 152 -14.41 19.50 -0.51
CA GLY A 152 -15.82 19.87 -0.57
C GLY A 152 -16.52 19.87 0.80
N CYS A 153 -15.76 20.00 1.89
CA CYS A 153 -16.27 19.90 3.26
C CYS A 153 -16.33 21.28 3.94
N LYS A 154 -17.38 21.52 4.74
CA LYS A 154 -17.63 22.80 5.45
C LYS A 154 -16.90 22.91 6.81
N SER A 155 -16.09 21.92 7.21
CA SER A 155 -15.41 21.96 8.50
C SER A 155 -14.19 22.88 8.48
N THR A 156 -13.74 23.29 9.68
CA THR A 156 -12.75 24.34 9.99
C THR A 156 -11.46 24.34 9.15
N LYS A 157 -10.70 25.45 9.26
CA LYS A 157 -9.43 25.73 8.56
C LYS A 157 -8.34 24.68 8.79
N TYR A 158 -8.45 23.50 8.18
CA TYR A 158 -7.45 22.45 8.27
C TYR A 158 -6.44 22.57 7.14
N LEU A 159 -5.16 22.42 7.47
CA LEU A 159 -4.08 22.34 6.49
C LEU A 159 -4.02 20.96 5.82
N GLY A 160 -4.49 19.91 6.50
CA GLY A 160 -4.48 18.54 6.02
C GLY A 160 -5.81 17.84 6.25
N LEU A 161 -6.14 16.88 5.39
CA LEU A 161 -7.26 15.96 5.58
C LEU A 161 -7.01 14.63 4.89
N THR A 162 -7.12 13.55 5.64
CA THR A 162 -7.18 12.18 5.11
C THR A 162 -8.63 11.73 4.95
N ASP A 163 -8.99 11.24 3.77
CA ASP A 163 -10.17 10.43 3.51
C ASP A 163 -9.73 8.96 3.38
N PRO A 164 -9.83 8.15 4.46
CA PRO A 164 -9.36 6.77 4.43
C PRO A 164 -10.18 5.89 3.50
N GLY A 165 -11.46 6.18 3.30
CA GLY A 165 -12.36 5.40 2.45
C GLY A 165 -12.03 5.56 0.96
N ARG A 166 -11.50 6.71 0.56
CA ARG A 166 -11.02 6.97 -0.80
C ARG A 166 -9.51 6.81 -0.94
N GLU A 167 -8.79 6.62 0.16
CA GLU A 167 -7.33 6.62 0.24
C GLU A 167 -6.75 7.93 -0.37
N ILE A 168 -7.33 9.09 -0.02
CA ILE A 168 -6.88 10.40 -0.49
C ILE A 168 -6.42 11.26 0.68
N VAL A 169 -5.26 11.89 0.53
CA VAL A 169 -4.74 12.92 1.42
C VAL A 169 -4.77 14.26 0.71
N TYR A 170 -5.40 15.25 1.32
CA TYR A 170 -5.45 16.63 0.85
C TYR A 170 -4.54 17.49 1.72
N ILE A 171 -3.72 18.33 1.09
CA ILE A 171 -2.80 19.25 1.77
C ILE A 171 -2.94 20.65 1.17
N ALA A 172 -3.37 21.60 1.99
CA ALA A 172 -3.25 23.02 1.69
C ALA A 172 -1.82 23.47 1.97
N ALA A 173 -1.10 23.81 0.90
CA ALA A 173 0.34 24.03 0.91
C ALA A 173 0.72 25.49 0.62
N LYS A 174 -0.21 26.45 0.82
CA LYS A 174 0.12 27.86 0.67
C LYS A 174 1.09 28.31 1.75
N THR A 175 2.34 28.45 1.34
CA THR A 175 3.46 28.84 2.21
C THR A 175 3.87 30.27 1.93
N THR A 176 3.98 31.09 2.98
CA THR A 176 4.49 32.47 2.89
C THR A 176 5.86 32.66 3.54
N SER A 177 6.39 31.62 4.19
CA SER A 177 7.67 31.59 4.91
C SER A 177 8.22 30.15 5.00
N GLU A 178 9.49 29.99 5.38
CA GLU A 178 10.08 28.66 5.65
C GLU A 178 9.40 27.93 6.81
N GLU A 179 8.98 28.65 7.85
CA GLU A 179 8.22 28.07 8.97
C GLU A 179 6.89 27.48 8.50
N ALA A 180 6.19 28.18 7.60
CA ALA A 180 4.98 27.66 6.97
C ALA A 180 5.26 26.40 6.13
N SER A 181 6.41 26.31 5.45
CA SER A 181 6.79 25.09 4.71
C SER A 181 6.97 23.89 5.64
N ARG A 182 7.63 24.07 6.79
CA ARG A 182 7.77 23.01 7.80
C ARG A 182 6.43 22.57 8.37
N GLU A 183 5.50 23.50 8.57
CA GLU A 183 4.14 23.18 9.01
C GLU A 183 3.41 22.30 7.99
N VAL A 184 3.54 22.59 6.68
CA VAL A 184 2.96 21.77 5.61
C VAL A 184 3.57 20.37 5.59
N ILE A 185 4.89 20.23 5.80
CA ILE A 185 5.56 18.92 5.85
C ILE A 185 5.13 18.13 7.08
N GLY A 186 5.05 18.78 8.24
CA GLY A 186 4.52 18.15 9.46
C GLY A 186 3.07 17.68 9.29
N THR A 187 2.26 18.49 8.60
CA THR A 187 0.88 18.13 8.24
C THR A 187 0.85 16.92 7.32
N LEU A 188 1.67 16.89 6.27
CA LEU A 188 1.77 15.74 5.37
C LEU A 188 2.17 14.46 6.11
N ALA A 189 3.15 14.54 7.02
CA ALA A 189 3.54 13.41 7.84
C ALA A 189 2.38 12.93 8.73
N HIS A 190 1.67 13.86 9.36
CA HIS A 190 0.50 13.56 10.19
C HIS A 190 -0.60 12.82 9.40
N GLU A 191 -0.94 13.29 8.20
CA GLU A 191 -1.96 12.65 7.37
C GLU A 191 -1.52 11.28 6.83
N LEU A 192 -0.26 11.14 6.43
CA LEU A 192 0.28 9.84 6.01
C LEU A 192 0.32 8.82 7.17
N CYS A 193 0.47 9.28 8.43
CA CYS A 193 0.30 8.42 9.60
C CYS A 193 -1.15 7.92 9.73
N HIS A 194 -2.17 8.74 9.46
CA HIS A 194 -3.56 8.28 9.42
C HIS A 194 -3.77 7.20 8.37
N VAL A 195 -3.18 7.35 7.18
CA VAL A 195 -3.19 6.32 6.13
C VAL A 195 -2.50 5.05 6.62
N ALA A 196 -1.31 5.15 7.22
CA ALA A 196 -0.58 3.99 7.72
C ALA A 196 -1.37 3.25 8.80
N LEU A 197 -1.94 3.96 9.77
CA LEU A 197 -2.80 3.38 10.81
C LEU A 197 -4.02 2.70 10.18
N TYR A 198 -4.70 3.37 9.26
CA TYR A 198 -5.86 2.79 8.56
C TYR A 198 -5.48 1.49 7.83
N LEU A 199 -4.35 1.46 7.15
CA LEU A 199 -3.86 0.25 6.47
C LEU A 199 -3.53 -0.89 7.46
N VAL A 200 -2.91 -0.57 8.59
CA VAL A 200 -2.62 -1.57 9.64
C VAL A 200 -3.91 -2.15 10.21
N TYR A 201 -4.85 -1.30 10.61
CA TYR A 201 -6.12 -1.75 11.20
C TYR A 201 -7.01 -2.49 10.21
N ARG A 202 -7.05 -2.07 8.94
CA ARG A 202 -7.81 -2.76 7.89
C ARG A 202 -7.22 -4.12 7.54
N ASN A 203 -5.92 -4.32 7.72
CA ASN A 203 -5.25 -5.60 7.50
C ASN A 203 -5.31 -6.56 8.72
N GLY A 204 -6.03 -6.18 9.78
CA GLY A 204 -6.33 -7.07 10.91
C GLY A 204 -5.47 -6.88 12.16
N GLY A 205 -4.55 -5.90 12.20
CA GLY A 205 -3.69 -5.63 13.36
C GLY A 205 -2.55 -6.62 13.52
#